data_AF-A0A538NKS7-F1
#
_entry.id   AF-A0A538NKS7-F1
#
_cell.length_a   1.000
_cell.length_b   1.000
_cell.length_c   1.000
_cell.angle_alpha   90.00
_cell.angle_beta   90.00
_cell.angle_gamma   90.00
#
_symmetry.space_group_name_H-M   'P 1'
#
loop_
_entity.id
_entity.type
_entity.pdbx_description
1 polymer ?
#
loop_
_entity_poly.entity_id
_entity_poly.type
_entity_poly.pdbx_seq_one_letter_code
_entity_poly.pdbx_strand_id
1 'polypeptide(L)'
;MEWFDSRLDDDACAFQFAVAHRACLSRALFAMKLKALGEDGLLDQLLPPLPLGKSVFLGASDDCALVNVPSGRNFLVLKTDCIVEGIHFLPRTNPVDVGWKAMMRPLSDFAAASAVPQFALITLIASKETEAEW
;
A
#
# COMPACT_ATOMS: atom_id res chain seq x y z
N MET A 1 -7.39 -0.10 -23.94
CA MET A 1 -6.00 0.03 -23.47
C MET A 1 -5.70 1.52 -23.52
N GLU A 2 -6.15 2.23 -22.49
CA GLU A 2 -5.95 3.68 -22.42
C GLU A 2 -4.48 3.91 -22.05
N TRP A 3 -3.82 4.73 -22.87
CA TRP A 3 -2.45 5.12 -22.65
C TRP A 3 -2.42 6.17 -21.54
N PHE A 4 -1.70 5.88 -20.47
CA PHE A 4 -1.48 6.82 -19.36
C PHE A 4 -0.65 8.01 -19.89
N ASP A 5 -1.26 9.19 -19.99
CA ASP A 5 -0.52 10.44 -20.25
C ASP A 5 -0.17 11.08 -18.91
N SER A 6 1.08 10.89 -18.50
CA SER A 6 1.68 11.45 -17.29
C SER A 6 1.57 12.98 -17.12
N ARG A 7 1.07 13.72 -18.13
CA ARG A 7 0.91 15.18 -18.07
C ARG A 7 -0.54 15.64 -17.93
N LEU A 8 -1.52 14.76 -18.12
CA LEU A 8 -2.95 15.11 -18.09
C LEU A 8 -3.71 14.46 -16.94
N ASP A 9 -3.24 13.33 -16.40
CA ASP A 9 -3.96 12.56 -15.35
C ASP A 9 -3.41 12.77 -13.93
N ASP A 10 -2.59 13.81 -13.70
CA ASP A 10 -1.94 14.07 -12.41
C ASP A 10 -2.78 14.98 -11.46
N ASP A 11 -4.10 14.94 -11.58
CA ASP A 11 -5.03 15.65 -10.69
C ASP A 11 -5.03 15.09 -9.25
N ALA A 12 -4.45 13.90 -9.04
CA ALA A 12 -4.17 13.36 -7.70
C ALA A 12 -3.14 14.22 -6.93
N CYS A 13 -2.22 14.86 -7.66
CA CYS A 13 -1.23 15.77 -7.09
C CYS A 13 -1.90 17.07 -6.60
N ALA A 14 -2.88 17.58 -7.34
CA ALA A 14 -3.57 18.84 -7.01
C ALA A 14 -4.38 18.78 -5.71
N PHE A 15 -4.88 17.60 -5.31
CA PHE A 15 -5.64 17.44 -4.07
C PHE A 15 -4.79 17.24 -2.80
N GLN A 16 -3.50 16.91 -2.94
CA GLN A 16 -2.62 16.59 -1.79
C GLN A 16 -1.74 17.75 -1.29
N PHE A 17 -1.53 18.81 -2.09
CA PHE A 17 -0.51 19.84 -1.80
C PHE A 17 -1.04 21.24 -1.46
N ALA A 18 -2.24 21.37 -0.89
CA ALA A 18 -2.74 22.66 -0.40
C ALA A 18 -2.01 23.18 0.87
N VAL A 19 -1.10 22.41 1.47
CA VAL A 19 -0.28 22.84 2.63
C VAL A 19 1.20 22.71 2.29
N ALA A 20 1.67 23.61 1.43
CA ALA A 20 3.09 23.79 1.16
C ALA A 20 3.78 24.43 2.38
N HIS A 21 4.24 23.62 3.33
CA HIS A 21 5.27 24.06 4.26
C HIS A 21 6.20 22.91 4.71
N ARG A 22 7.40 22.91 4.12
CA ARG A 22 8.65 22.23 4.57
C ARG A 22 8.68 20.69 4.59
N ALA A 23 8.79 20.08 3.42
CA ALA A 23 9.65 18.91 3.25
C ALA A 23 10.60 19.18 2.07
N CYS A 24 11.75 19.79 2.35
CA CYS A 24 12.82 19.87 1.36
C CYS A 24 13.46 18.48 1.28
N LEU A 25 12.81 17.57 0.53
CA LEU A 25 13.41 16.31 0.14
C LEU A 25 14.63 16.67 -0.71
N SER A 26 15.84 16.33 -0.23
CA SER A 26 17.05 16.66 -0.98
C SER A 26 17.01 15.94 -2.34
N ARG A 27 17.09 16.72 -3.43
CA ARG A 27 17.07 16.21 -4.82
C ARG A 27 18.11 15.13 -5.10
N ALA A 28 19.16 15.03 -4.27
CA ALA A 28 20.23 14.06 -4.39
C ALA A 28 19.80 12.62 -4.03
N LEU A 29 18.81 12.45 -3.15
CA LEU A 29 18.35 11.13 -2.70
C LEU A 29 17.41 10.44 -3.72
N PHE A 30 16.63 11.22 -4.48
CA PHE A 30 15.78 10.70 -5.56
C PHE A 30 16.55 10.10 -6.75
N ALA A 31 17.87 10.31 -6.83
CA ALA A 31 18.72 9.78 -7.90
C ALA A 31 19.26 8.36 -7.62
N MET A 32 19.09 7.83 -6.41
CA MET A 32 19.56 6.49 -6.04
C MET A 32 18.61 5.40 -6.55
N LYS A 33 19.17 4.24 -6.95
CA LYS A 33 18.35 3.06 -7.28
C LYS A 33 17.71 2.50 -6.01
N LEU A 34 16.47 2.00 -6.08
CA LEU A 34 15.77 1.38 -4.94
C LEU A 34 16.57 0.28 -4.24
N LYS A 35 17.30 -0.55 -5.01
CA LYS A 35 18.19 -1.58 -4.45
C LYS A 35 19.26 -1.00 -3.51
N ALA A 36 19.77 0.20 -3.80
CA ALA A 36 20.77 0.87 -2.98
C ALA A 36 20.14 1.62 -1.80
N LEU A 37 18.89 2.05 -1.95
CA LEU A 37 18.15 2.75 -0.90
C LEU A 37 17.62 1.79 0.18
N GLY A 38 17.16 0.60 -0.22
CA GLY A 38 16.50 -0.35 0.68
C GLY A 38 15.05 0.04 0.98
N GLU A 39 14.34 -0.84 1.68
CA GLU A 39 12.95 -0.64 2.09
C GLU A 39 12.84 0.45 3.16
N ASP A 40 13.57 0.30 4.27
CA ASP A 40 13.54 1.25 5.38
C ASP A 40 13.88 2.68 4.91
N GLY A 41 14.94 2.81 4.10
CA GLY A 41 15.35 4.09 3.54
C GLY A 41 14.32 4.69 2.57
N LEU A 42 13.53 3.86 1.89
CA LEU A 42 12.42 4.31 1.06
C LEU A 42 11.23 4.78 1.92
N LEU A 43 10.89 4.03 2.97
CA LEU A 43 9.83 4.40 3.91
C LEU A 43 10.15 5.71 4.64
N ASP A 44 11.40 5.88 5.07
CA ASP A 44 11.89 7.12 5.67
C ASP A 44 11.77 8.34 4.75
N GLN A 45 11.73 8.13 3.42
CA GLN A 45 11.51 9.21 2.47
C GLN A 45 10.03 9.42 2.14
N LEU A 46 9.26 8.33 2.04
CA LEU A 46 7.85 8.38 1.64
C LEU A 46 6.93 8.79 2.77
N LEU A 47 7.14 8.30 4.00
CA LEU A 47 6.20 8.47 5.10
C LEU A 47 6.15 9.90 5.69
N PRO A 48 7.29 10.58 5.96
CA PRO A 48 7.25 11.90 6.60
C PRO A 48 6.48 13.01 5.86
N PRO A 49 6.54 13.12 4.52
CA PRO A 49 5.81 14.18 3.81
C PRO A 49 4.30 13.88 3.64
N LEU A 50 3.83 12.66 3.93
CA LEU A 50 2.43 12.31 3.70
C LEU A 50 1.50 13.04 4.69
N PRO A 51 0.49 13.78 4.19
CA PRO A 51 -0.47 14.44 5.07
C PRO A 51 -1.33 13.39 5.77
N LEU A 52 -1.14 13.20 7.07
CA LEU A 52 -2.05 12.39 7.87
C LEU A 52 -3.34 13.18 8.11
N GLY A 53 -4.46 12.64 7.64
CA GLY A 53 -5.77 13.21 7.92
C GLY A 53 -6.02 13.28 9.44
N LYS A 54 -6.79 14.28 9.90
CA LYS A 54 -7.08 14.48 11.33
C LYS A 54 -7.75 13.27 12.02
N SER A 55 -8.35 12.37 11.23
CA SER A 55 -8.97 11.14 11.70
C SER A 55 -7.97 9.99 11.87
N VAL A 56 -6.76 10.07 11.33
CA VAL A 56 -5.75 9.02 11.51
C VAL A 56 -5.23 9.10 12.94
N PHE A 57 -5.57 8.10 13.76
CA PHE A 57 -5.22 8.07 15.19
C PHE A 57 -3.76 7.67 15.38
N LEU A 58 -3.34 6.67 14.62
CA LEU A 58 -1.97 6.20 14.51
C LEU A 58 -1.73 5.99 13.02
N GLY A 59 -0.68 6.61 12.48
CA GLY A 59 -0.28 6.45 11.08
C GLY A 59 0.12 5.00 10.78
N ALA A 60 0.90 4.77 9.72
CA ALA A 60 1.54 3.47 9.54
C ALA A 60 2.50 3.21 10.71
N SER A 61 2.05 2.58 11.80
CA SER A 61 2.92 2.07 12.85
C SER A 61 2.85 0.56 12.85
N ASP A 62 4.02 -0.05 12.77
CA ASP A 62 4.35 -1.46 12.56
C ASP A 62 3.50 -2.16 11.51
N ASP A 63 2.28 -2.60 11.84
CA ASP A 63 1.58 -3.54 10.99
C ASP A 63 0.35 -2.95 10.30
N CYS A 64 -0.39 -2.02 10.91
CA CYS A 64 -1.68 -1.53 10.40
C CYS A 64 -1.86 -0.02 10.60
N ALA A 65 -2.70 0.61 9.78
CA ALA A 65 -3.14 2.00 9.99
C ALA A 65 -4.46 2.05 10.77
N LEU A 66 -4.56 2.94 11.76
CA LEU A 66 -5.76 3.11 12.59
C LEU A 66 -6.46 4.44 12.28
N VAL A 67 -7.73 4.35 11.89
CA VAL A 67 -8.57 5.49 11.56
C VAL A 67 -9.71 5.63 12.58
N ASN A 68 -9.85 6.81 13.16
CA ASN A 68 -10.96 7.18 14.01
C ASN A 68 -12.26 7.17 13.21
N VAL A 69 -13.27 6.48 13.75
CA VAL A 69 -14.64 6.57 13.25
C VAL A 69 -15.39 7.63 14.06
N PRO A 70 -15.90 8.71 13.43
CA PRO A 70 -16.69 9.70 14.15
C PRO A 70 -17.86 9.04 14.88
N SER A 71 -17.97 9.29 16.19
CA SER A 71 -19.01 8.75 17.09
C SER A 71 -18.87 7.29 17.52
N GLY A 72 -17.81 6.58 17.11
CA GLY A 72 -17.50 5.22 17.55
C GLY A 72 -16.54 5.18 18.74
N ARG A 73 -16.60 4.10 19.53
CA ARG A 73 -15.53 3.73 20.48
C ARG A 73 -14.44 2.85 19.85
N ASN A 74 -14.65 2.45 18.59
CA ASN A 74 -13.78 1.52 17.86
C ASN A 74 -13.02 2.25 16.75
N PHE A 75 -11.85 1.72 16.42
CA PHE A 75 -11.06 2.16 15.27
C PHE A 75 -11.39 1.32 14.03
N LEU A 76 -11.31 1.95 12.86
CA LEU A 76 -11.19 1.23 11.61
C LEU A 76 -9.69 0.90 11.41
N VAL A 77 -9.38 -0.38 11.26
CA VAL A 77 -8.02 -0.86 11.04
C VAL A 77 -7.86 -1.19 9.57
N LEU A 78 -6.82 -0.64 8.94
CA LEU A 78 -6.55 -0.79 7.51
C LEU A 78 -5.19 -1.45 7.30
N LYS A 79 -5.17 -2.48 6.44
CA LYS A 79 -3.96 -3.14 5.96
C LYS A 79 -4.08 -3.38 4.47
N THR A 80 -2.97 -3.23 3.77
CA THR A 80 -2.81 -3.71 2.40
C THR A 80 -1.51 -4.50 2.31
N ASP A 81 -1.50 -5.53 1.47
CA ASP A 81 -0.32 -6.32 1.17
C ASP A 81 -0.46 -6.84 -0.26
N CYS A 82 0.66 -7.01 -0.96
CA CYS A 82 0.66 -7.56 -2.31
C CYS A 82 1.47 -8.86 -2.38
N ILE A 83 1.06 -9.74 -3.28
CA ILE A 83 1.90 -10.85 -3.75
C ILE A 83 2.12 -10.68 -5.24
N VAL A 84 3.33 -11.01 -5.69
CA VAL A 84 3.82 -10.66 -7.04
C VAL A 84 4.49 -11.90 -7.61
N GLU A 85 4.15 -12.25 -8.84
CA GLU A 85 4.78 -13.36 -9.56
C GLU A 85 6.29 -13.12 -9.70
N GLY A 86 7.09 -14.17 -9.52
CA GLY A 86 8.55 -14.09 -9.56
C GLY A 86 9.20 -13.56 -8.28
N ILE A 87 8.41 -12.97 -7.37
CA ILE A 87 8.86 -12.52 -6.04
C ILE A 87 8.29 -13.43 -4.94
N HIS A 88 6.96 -13.63 -4.95
CA HIS A 88 6.22 -14.29 -3.88
C HIS A 88 5.72 -15.70 -4.25
N PHE A 89 5.54 -15.95 -5.55
CA PHE A 89 5.14 -17.24 -6.12
C PHE A 89 5.71 -17.39 -7.54
N LEU A 90 5.65 -18.59 -8.10
CA LEU A 90 6.14 -18.89 -9.46
C LEU A 90 4.96 -19.11 -10.42
N PRO A 91 5.15 -18.99 -11.75
CA PRO A 91 4.05 -19.12 -12.72
C PRO A 91 3.29 -20.46 -12.65
N ARG A 92 3.94 -21.53 -12.16
CA ARG A 92 3.36 -22.87 -12.03
C ARG A 92 2.88 -23.19 -10.61
N THR A 93 2.89 -22.22 -9.71
CA THR A 93 2.33 -22.39 -8.36
C THR A 93 0.82 -22.55 -8.47
N ASN A 94 0.27 -23.48 -7.71
CA ASN A 94 -1.17 -23.71 -7.63
C ASN A 94 -1.90 -22.40 -7.24
N PRO A 95 -2.86 -21.90 -8.04
CA PRO A 95 -3.53 -20.63 -7.80
C PRO A 95 -4.29 -20.58 -6.47
N VAL A 96 -4.79 -21.71 -5.98
CA VAL A 96 -5.46 -21.78 -4.66
C VAL A 96 -4.47 -21.44 -3.54
N ASP A 97 -3.23 -21.92 -3.63
CA ASP A 97 -2.19 -21.64 -2.65
C ASP A 97 -1.71 -20.18 -2.75
N VAL A 98 -1.69 -19.63 -3.98
CA VAL A 98 -1.39 -18.21 -4.24
C VAL A 98 -2.46 -17.33 -3.59
N GLY A 99 -3.75 -17.60 -3.83
CA GLY A 99 -4.87 -16.87 -3.22
C GLY A 99 -4.92 -17.01 -1.70
N TRP A 100 -4.67 -18.21 -1.17
CA TRP A 100 -4.54 -18.43 0.28
C TRP A 100 -3.44 -17.57 0.87
N LYS A 101 -2.24 -17.58 0.27
CA LYS A 101 -1.12 -16.75 0.71
C LYS A 101 -1.45 -15.25 0.61
N ALA A 102 -2.11 -14.82 -0.47
CA ALA A 102 -2.53 -13.43 -0.65
C ALA A 102 -3.39 -12.94 0.51
N MET A 103 -4.33 -13.78 0.99
CA MET A 103 -5.22 -13.43 2.10
C MET A 103 -4.57 -13.59 3.47
N MET A 104 -3.78 -14.65 3.68
CA MET A 104 -3.18 -14.90 5.00
C MET A 104 -2.17 -13.84 5.41
N ARG A 105 -1.51 -13.19 4.45
CA ARG A 105 -0.56 -12.11 4.73
C ARG A 105 -1.17 -10.93 5.49
N PRO A 106 -2.15 -10.16 4.94
CA PRO A 106 -2.78 -9.07 5.68
C PRO A 106 -3.56 -9.55 6.92
N LEU A 107 -4.06 -10.80 6.93
CA LEU A 107 -4.72 -11.37 8.12
C LEU A 107 -3.76 -11.59 9.29
N SER A 108 -2.50 -11.95 9.02
CA SER A 108 -1.46 -12.06 10.04
C SER A 108 -1.24 -10.71 10.74
N ASP A 109 -1.23 -9.63 9.98
CA ASP A 109 -1.02 -8.28 10.50
C ASP A 109 -2.22 -7.78 11.31
N PHE A 110 -3.43 -8.10 10.87
CA PHE A 110 -4.63 -7.87 11.69
C PHE A 110 -4.56 -8.64 13.01
N ALA A 111 -4.07 -9.89 13.01
CA ALA A 111 -3.90 -10.66 14.23
C ALA A 111 -2.85 -10.02 15.17
N ALA A 112 -1.73 -9.53 14.62
CA ALA A 112 -0.71 -8.79 15.37
C ALA A 112 -1.27 -7.49 15.99
N ALA A 113 -2.13 -6.79 15.25
CA ALA A 113 -2.83 -5.58 15.71
C ALA A 113 -4.03 -5.86 16.62
N SER A 114 -4.31 -7.12 16.99
CA SER A 114 -5.50 -7.53 17.75
C SER A 114 -6.82 -7.03 17.13
N ALA A 115 -6.85 -6.93 15.80
CA ALA A 115 -7.97 -6.45 15.02
C ALA A 115 -8.84 -7.61 14.50
N VAL A 116 -10.13 -7.34 14.33
CA VAL A 116 -11.07 -8.29 13.72
C VAL A 116 -11.33 -7.86 12.26
N PRO A 117 -10.86 -8.62 11.26
CA PRO A 117 -11.11 -8.32 9.85
C PRO A 117 -12.60 -8.41 9.52
N GLN A 118 -13.13 -7.44 8.79
CA GLN A 118 -14.56 -7.40 8.41
C GLN A 118 -14.79 -7.47 6.90
N PHE A 119 -13.91 -6.86 6.11
CA PHE A 119 -14.03 -6.77 4.66
C PHE A 119 -12.65 -6.91 4.02
N ALA A 120 -12.61 -7.32 2.76
CA ALA A 120 -11.40 -7.37 1.95
C ALA A 120 -11.64 -6.66 0.62
N LEU A 121 -10.62 -5.94 0.14
CA LEU A 121 -10.56 -5.39 -1.21
C LEU A 121 -9.39 -6.06 -1.92
N ILE A 122 -9.63 -6.59 -3.12
CA ILE A 122 -8.63 -7.31 -3.91
C ILE A 122 -8.34 -6.51 -5.17
N THR A 123 -7.06 -6.21 -5.40
CA THR A 123 -6.54 -5.69 -6.66
C THR A 123 -5.81 -6.80 -7.38
N LEU A 124 -6.28 -7.17 -8.57
CA LEU A 124 -5.68 -8.20 -9.42
C LEU A 124 -4.98 -7.55 -10.61
N ILE A 125 -3.74 -7.96 -10.84
CA ILE A 125 -2.97 -7.63 -12.05
C ILE A 125 -2.54 -8.97 -12.66
N ALA A 126 -2.97 -9.21 -13.90
CA ALA A 126 -2.66 -10.43 -14.64
C ALA A 126 -2.34 -10.07 -16.11
N SER A 127 -1.59 -10.95 -16.77
CA SER A 127 -1.37 -10.83 -18.21
C SER A 127 -2.67 -11.16 -18.96
N LYS A 128 -2.86 -10.57 -20.15
CA LYS A 128 -4.03 -10.86 -20.98
C LYS A 128 -4.03 -12.30 -21.54
N GLU A 129 -2.89 -12.99 -21.42
CA GLU A 129 -2.68 -14.38 -21.81
C GLU A 129 -3.00 -15.37 -20.66
N THR A 130 -3.25 -14.89 -19.44
CA THR A 130 -3.64 -15.73 -18.30
C THR A 130 -4.99 -16.40 -18.55
N GLU A 131 -5.05 -17.73 -18.40
CA GLU A 131 -6.29 -18.50 -18.51
C GLU A 131 -7.22 -18.18 -17.33
N ALA A 132 -8.53 -18.03 -17.59
CA ALA A 132 -9.49 -17.63 -16.54
C ALA A 132 -9.74 -18.70 -15.45
N GLU A 133 -9.30 -19.94 -15.69
CA GLU A 133 -9.36 -21.02 -14.70
C GLU A 133 -8.23 -20.94 -13.66
N TRP A 134 -7.19 -20.15 -13.96
CA TRP A 134 -6.11 -19.84 -13.03
C TRP A 134 -6.57 -18.76 -12.04
#